data_AF-F7QW92-F1
#
_entry.id   AF-F7QW92-F1
#
_cell.length_a   1.000
_cell.length_b   1.000
_cell.length_c   1.000
_cell.angle_alpha   90.00
_cell.angle_beta   90.00
_cell.angle_gamma   90.00
#
_symmetry.space_group_name_H-M   'P 1'
#
loop_
_entity.id
_entity.type
_entity.pdbx_description
1 polymer ?
#
loop_
_entity_poly.entity_id
_entity_poly.type
_entity_poly.pdbx_seq_one_letter_code
_entity_poly.pdbx_strand_id
1 'polypeptide(L)'
;MIKKSMKAIIENENFIEYCSFYSVDSNEVVNDVNLINHIQENQSNLEKLIAGYMEMGALNQEICGEFWNCECSSDHADELKE
;
A
#
# COMPACT_ATOMS: atom_id res chain seq x y z
N MET A 1 6.61 -22.27 -11.59
CA MET A 1 6.59 -21.47 -10.36
C MET A 1 6.58 -22.41 -9.17
N ILE A 2 7.55 -22.29 -8.26
CA ILE A 2 7.53 -23.02 -6.99
C ILE A 2 6.52 -22.29 -6.10
N LYS A 3 5.45 -22.98 -5.67
CA LYS A 3 4.52 -22.43 -4.67
C LYS A 3 5.30 -22.26 -3.36
N LYS A 4 5.49 -21.02 -2.89
CA LYS A 4 5.93 -20.77 -1.51
C LYS A 4 4.93 -21.41 -0.54
N SER A 5 5.40 -21.78 0.64
CA SER A 5 4.49 -22.24 1.69
C SER A 5 3.69 -21.05 2.23
N MET A 6 2.47 -21.30 2.70
CA MET A 6 1.64 -20.29 3.39
C MET A 6 2.41 -19.59 4.52
N LYS A 7 3.20 -20.38 5.26
CA LYS A 7 4.09 -19.87 6.31
C LYS A 7 5.08 -18.82 5.79
N ALA A 8 5.66 -19.02 4.60
CA ALA A 8 6.60 -18.06 4.01
C ALA A 8 5.93 -16.76 3.52
N ILE A 9 4.61 -16.75 3.32
CA ILE A 9 3.85 -15.52 3.04
C ILE A 9 3.60 -14.75 4.34
N ILE A 10 3.19 -15.44 5.40
CA ILE A 10 2.90 -14.84 6.71
C ILE A 10 4.18 -14.30 7.37
N GLU A 11 5.31 -14.99 7.21
CA GLU A 11 6.62 -14.57 7.75
C GLU A 11 7.34 -13.54 6.87
N ASN A 12 6.72 -13.09 5.77
CA ASN A 12 7.32 -12.06 4.92
C ASN A 12 7.30 -10.69 5.64
N GLU A 13 8.36 -9.90 5.47
CA GLU A 13 8.46 -8.57 6.08
C GLU A 13 7.34 -7.62 5.63
N ASN A 14 6.88 -7.75 4.39
CA ASN A 14 5.82 -6.94 3.78
C ASN A 14 4.42 -7.55 3.97
N PHE A 15 4.26 -8.56 4.85
CA PHE A 15 2.98 -9.25 5.00
C PHE A 15 1.85 -8.29 5.40
N ILE A 16 2.13 -7.29 6.24
CA ILE A 16 1.15 -6.30 6.68
C ILE A 16 0.74 -5.40 5.50
N GLU A 17 1.67 -5.02 4.65
CA GLU A 17 1.43 -4.22 3.45
C GLU A 17 0.56 -4.99 2.45
N TYR A 18 0.76 -6.30 2.30
CA TYR A 18 -0.12 -7.13 1.48
C TYR A 18 -1.56 -7.12 2.01
N CYS A 19 -1.73 -7.28 3.33
CA CYS A 19 -3.04 -7.26 3.98
C CYS A 19 -3.70 -5.89 3.81
N SER A 20 -2.93 -4.82 4.02
CA SER A 20 -3.39 -3.43 3.85
C SER A 20 -3.83 -3.15 2.42
N PHE A 21 -3.11 -3.65 1.40
CA PHE A 21 -3.46 -3.46 -0.01
C PHE A 21 -4.85 -4.01 -0.34
N TYR A 22 -5.20 -5.16 0.22
CA TYR A 22 -6.52 -5.78 0.04
C TYR A 22 -7.56 -5.34 1.07
N SER A 23 -7.21 -4.44 2.01
CA SER A 23 -8.09 -4.01 3.10
C SER A 23 -8.64 -5.17 3.94
N VAL A 24 -7.79 -6.18 4.19
CA VAL A 24 -8.13 -7.37 4.99
C VAL A 24 -7.32 -7.39 6.29
N ASP A 25 -7.89 -7.96 7.36
CA ASP A 25 -7.18 -8.09 8.63
C ASP A 25 -6.14 -9.22 8.55
N SER A 26 -4.95 -8.96 9.09
CA SER A 26 -3.87 -9.97 9.09
C SER A 26 -4.25 -11.27 9.80
N ASN A 27 -5.07 -11.23 10.85
CA ASN A 27 -5.55 -12.44 11.53
C ASN A 27 -6.60 -13.18 10.70
N GLU A 28 -7.42 -12.47 9.92
CA GLU A 28 -8.34 -13.09 8.98
C GLU A 28 -7.56 -13.86 7.91
N VAL A 29 -6.51 -13.23 7.35
CA VAL A 29 -5.64 -13.86 6.36
C VAL A 29 -4.98 -15.12 6.91
N VAL A 30 -4.40 -15.08 8.13
CA VAL A 30 -3.72 -16.25 8.73
C VAL A 30 -4.68 -17.45 8.90
N ASN A 31 -5.98 -17.19 9.06
CA ASN A 31 -7.00 -18.22 9.27
C ASN A 31 -7.78 -18.61 8.00
N ASP A 32 -7.61 -17.89 6.88
CA ASP A 32 -8.27 -18.20 5.61
C ASP A 32 -7.25 -18.57 4.51
N VAL A 33 -7.27 -19.85 4.14
CA VAL A 33 -6.42 -20.41 3.09
C VAL A 33 -6.63 -19.75 1.72
N ASN A 34 -7.84 -19.30 1.40
CA ASN A 34 -8.14 -18.66 0.12
C ASN A 34 -7.52 -17.26 0.06
N LEU A 35 -7.54 -16.51 1.15
CA LEU A 35 -6.88 -15.20 1.23
C LEU A 35 -5.37 -15.34 1.11
N ILE A 36 -4.75 -16.31 1.80
CA ILE A 36 -3.31 -16.56 1.68
C ILE A 36 -2.94 -16.95 0.25
N ASN A 37 -3.72 -17.82 -0.39
CA ASN A 37 -3.47 -18.23 -1.76
C ASN A 37 -3.59 -17.04 -2.73
N HIS A 38 -4.59 -16.18 -2.54
CA HIS A 38 -4.76 -14.98 -3.37
C HIS A 38 -3.58 -14.02 -3.24
N ILE A 39 -3.11 -13.77 -2.02
CA ILE A 39 -1.91 -12.97 -1.76
C ILE A 39 -0.68 -13.62 -2.40
N GLN A 40 -0.52 -14.94 -2.26
CA GLN A 40 0.60 -15.68 -2.82
C GLN A 40 0.65 -15.60 -4.35
N GLU A 41 -0.49 -15.70 -5.03
CA GLU A 41 -0.59 -15.59 -6.49
C GLU A 41 -0.17 -14.20 -6.98
N ASN A 42 -0.41 -13.16 -6.18
CA ASN A 42 -0.12 -11.78 -6.53
C ASN A 42 1.16 -11.22 -5.89
N GLN A 43 1.87 -11.99 -5.06
CA GLN A 43 3.00 -11.52 -4.26
C GLN A 43 4.05 -10.77 -5.09
N SER A 44 4.42 -11.30 -6.26
CA SER A 44 5.42 -10.66 -7.13
C SER A 44 5.01 -9.27 -7.60
N ASN A 45 3.71 -9.04 -7.81
CA ASN A 45 3.20 -7.73 -8.21
C ASN A 45 3.16 -6.77 -7.01
N LEU A 46 2.77 -7.27 -5.83
CA LEU A 46 2.78 -6.49 -4.59
C LEU A 46 4.20 -6.04 -4.22
N GLU A 47 5.19 -6.93 -4.31
CA GLU A 47 6.60 -6.61 -4.07
C GLU A 47 7.12 -5.53 -5.01
N LYS A 48 6.78 -5.60 -6.30
CA LYS A 48 7.14 -4.56 -7.26
C LYS A 48 6.47 -3.23 -6.97
N LEU A 49 5.23 -3.25 -6.49
CA LEU A 49 4.51 -2.04 -6.11
C LEU A 49 5.18 -1.37 -4.90
N ILE A 50 5.51 -2.16 -3.87
CA ILE A 50 6.22 -1.68 -2.67
C ILE A 50 7.58 -1.11 -3.05
N ALA A 51 8.38 -1.84 -3.84
CA ALA A 51 9.66 -1.38 -4.33
C ALA A 51 9.55 -0.06 -5.11
N GLY A 52 8.60 0.03 -6.05
CA GLY A 52 8.38 1.25 -6.83
C GLY A 52 8.01 2.46 -5.97
N TYR A 53 7.18 2.29 -4.94
CA TYR A 53 6.87 3.37 -4.01
C TYR A 53 8.06 3.75 -3.13
N MET A 54 8.89 2.80 -2.70
CA MET A 54 10.11 3.10 -1.95
C MET A 54 11.11 3.87 -2.81
N GLU A 55 11.33 3.46 -4.06
CA GLU A 55 12.22 4.15 -5.01
C GLU A 55 11.77 5.58 -5.29
N MET A 56 10.46 5.81 -5.38
CA MET A 56 9.88 7.12 -5.65
C MET A 56 9.57 7.95 -4.40
N GLY A 57 9.77 7.40 -3.20
CA GLY A 57 9.28 7.99 -1.95
C GLY A 57 9.78 9.42 -1.70
N ALA A 58 11.07 9.67 -1.95
CA ALA A 58 11.66 10.99 -1.77
C ALA A 58 11.10 12.03 -2.76
N LEU A 59 10.98 11.66 -4.05
CA LEU A 59 10.42 12.55 -5.06
C LEU A 59 8.94 12.84 -4.79
N ASN A 60 8.18 11.80 -4.42
CA ASN A 60 6.76 11.97 -4.10
C ASN A 60 6.58 12.92 -2.91
N GLN A 61 7.45 12.84 -1.89
CA GLN A 61 7.42 13.77 -0.76
C GLN A 61 7.78 15.21 -1.16
N GLU A 62 8.78 15.39 -2.02
CA GLU A 62 9.17 16.72 -2.54
C GLU A 62 8.01 17.38 -3.28
N ILE A 63 7.37 16.66 -4.21
CA ILE A 63 6.20 17.14 -4.96
C ILE A 63 5.07 17.52 -3.98
N CYS A 64 4.72 16.64 -3.03
CA CYS A 64 3.68 16.95 -2.05
C CYS A 64 4.01 18.21 -1.23
N GLY A 65 5.27 18.43 -0.87
CA GLY A 65 5.72 19.63 -0.16
C GLY A 65 5.58 20.90 -0.99
N GLU A 66 5.95 20.86 -2.27
CA GLU A 66 5.83 22.00 -3.18
C GLU A 66 4.38 22.43 -3.41
N PHE A 67 3.48 21.47 -3.56
CA PHE A 67 2.07 21.72 -3.86
C PHE A 67 1.17 21.85 -2.62
N TRP A 68 1.71 21.64 -1.41
CA TRP A 68 0.96 21.73 -0.15
C TRP A 68 0.19 23.07 -0.01
N ASN A 69 0.84 24.19 -0.33
CA ASN A 69 0.23 25.52 -0.22
C ASN A 69 -0.81 25.82 -1.33
N CYS A 70 -0.73 25.12 -2.46
CA CYS A 70 -1.69 25.26 -3.56
C CYS A 70 -3.03 24.57 -3.23
N GLU A 71 -3.00 23.45 -2.52
CA GLU A 71 -4.23 22.75 -2.09
C GLU A 71 -4.91 23.47 -0.91
N CYS A 72 -4.15 24.05 0.03
CA CYS A 72 -4.73 24.83 1.12
C CYS A 72 -5.37 26.15 0.67
N SER A 73 -4.96 26.72 -0.47
CA SER A 73 -5.54 27.97 -0.99
C SER A 73 -6.82 27.74 -1.80
N SER A 74 -7.07 26.53 -2.30
CA SER A 74 -8.35 26.18 -2.92
C SER A 74 -9.49 25.93 -1.92
N ASP A 75 -9.17 25.50 -0.69
CA ASP A 75 -10.18 25.21 0.34
C ASP A 75 -10.76 26.46 1.02
N HIS A 76 -10.11 27.62 0.89
CA HIS A 76 -10.56 28.89 1.45
C HIS A 76 -11.12 29.89 0.42
N ALA A 77 -11.17 29.51 -0.87
CA ALA A 77 -11.65 30.40 -1.93
C ALA A 77 -13.19 30.61 -1.91
N ASP A 78 -13.93 29.78 -1.16
CA ASP A 78 -15.39 29.87 -1.03
C ASP A 78 -15.87 30.70 0.18
N GLU A 79 -14.98 31.15 1.08
CA GLU A 79 -15.36 31.88 2.31
C GLU A 79 -15.26 33.41 2.23
N LEU A 80 -14.84 34.00 1.08
CA LEU A 80 -14.68 35.46 0.93
C LEU A 80 -15.67 36.10 -0.06
N LYS A 81 -16.92 35.64 -0.06
CA LYS A 81 -18.04 36.36 -0.69
C LYS A 81 -19.00 36.90 0.36
N GLU A 82 -18.65 38.03 0.98
CA GLU A 82 -19.61 38.98 1.55
C GLU A 82 -19.29 40.40 1.09
#